data_AF-A0A327K1E4-F1
#
_entry.id   AF-A0A327K1E4-F1
#
_cell.length_a   1.000
_cell.length_b   1.000
_cell.length_c   1.000
_cell.angle_alpha   90.00
_cell.angle_beta   90.00
_cell.angle_gamma   90.00
#
_symmetry.space_group_name_H-M   'P 1'
#
loop_
_entity.id
_entity.type
_entity.pdbx_description
1 polymer ?
#
loop_
_entity_poly.entity_id
_entity_poly.type
_entity_poly.pdbx_seq_one_letter_code
_entity_poly.pdbx_strand_id
1 'polypeptide(L)' 'MPSGFTVRLDDDTLAALDRLAVQTERSRSWLVTKAVEDFVALNAWQMGKIEAGVAAADRGDFASDAEVERVRRKFASRP' A
#
# COMPACT_ATOMS: atom_id res chain seq x y z
N MET A 1 -11.51 -18.25 12.64
CA MET A 1 -12.28 -17.40 13.57
C MET A 1 -11.61 -16.04 13.61
N PRO A 2 -12.34 -14.92 13.55
CA PRO A 2 -11.73 -13.60 13.70
C PRO A 2 -11.17 -13.45 15.11
N SER A 3 -9.96 -12.90 15.22
CA SER A 3 -9.29 -12.61 16.49
C SER A 3 -9.30 -11.10 16.73
N GLY A 4 -9.67 -10.69 17.94
CA GLY A 4 -9.69 -9.28 18.33
C GLY A 4 -8.34 -8.82 18.89
N PHE A 5 -8.05 -7.54 18.72
CA PHE A 5 -6.97 -6.83 19.40
C PHE A 5 -7.46 -5.44 19.84
N THR A 6 -6.78 -4.83 20.80
CA THR A 6 -7.13 -3.48 21.29
C THR A 6 -6.21 -2.44 20.65
N VAL A 7 -6.80 -1.40 20.07
CA VAL A 7 -6.09 -0.25 19.53
C VAL A 7 -6.26 0.92 20.49
N ARG A 8 -5.17 1.65 20.74
CA ARG A 8 -5.21 2.92 21.49
C ARG A 8 -5.15 4.06 20.49
N LEU A 9 -6.11 4.96 20.59
CA LEU A 9 -6.19 6.19 19.79
C LEU A 9 -6.23 7.36 20.76
N ASP A 10 -5.69 8.50 20.35
CA ASP A 10 -5.96 9.76 21.05
C ASP A 10 -7.43 10.19 20.85
N ASP A 11 -7.88 11.11 21.70
CA ASP A 11 -9.27 11.57 21.72
C ASP A 11 -9.70 12.22 20.39
N ASP A 12 -8.79 12.96 19.76
CA ASP A 12 -9.04 13.64 18.48
C ASP A 12 -9.27 12.64 17.34
N THR A 13 -8.44 11.60 17.27
CA THR A 13 -8.56 10.52 16.28
C THR A 13 -9.81 9.69 16.53
N LEU A 14 -10.13 9.39 17.79
CA LEU A 14 -11.36 8.68 18.14
C LEU A 14 -12.60 9.48 17.72
N ALA A 15 -12.63 10.78 17.99
CA ALA A 15 -13.73 11.65 17.57
C ALA A 15 -13.84 11.77 16.04
N ALA A 16 -12.71 11.77 15.32
CA ALA A 16 -12.71 11.73 13.86
C ALA A 16 -13.27 10.41 13.31
N LEU A 17 -12.87 9.28 13.90
CA LEU A 17 -13.38 7.95 13.54
C LEU A 17 -14.90 7.84 13.77
N ASP A 18 -15.41 8.45 14.84
CA ASP A 18 -16.84 8.50 15.15
C ASP A 18 -17.65 9.23 14.10
N ARG A 19 -17.17 10.41 13.70
CA ARG A 19 -17.80 11.18 12.62
C ARG A 19 -17.79 10.40 11.31
N LEU A 20 -16.68 9.74 11.00
CA LEU A 20 -16.56 8.93 9.79
C LEU A 20 -17.51 7.72 9.81
N ALA A 21 -17.63 7.04 10.94
CA ALA A 21 -18.56 5.94 11.14
C ALA A 21 -20.01 6.35 10.86
N VAL A 22 -20.44 7.50 11.38
CA VAL A 22 -21.79 8.05 11.14
C VAL A 22 -21.98 8.40 9.66
N GLN A 23 -21.04 9.14 9.06
CA GLN A 23 -21.16 9.60 7.66
C GLN A 23 -21.16 8.47 6.63
N THR A 24 -20.51 7.34 6.96
CA THR A 24 -20.39 6.19 6.06
C THR A 24 -21.39 5.08 6.38
N GLU A 25 -22.19 5.23 7.44
CA GLU A 25 -23.09 4.20 7.97
C GLU A 25 -22.36 2.88 8.26
N ARG A 26 -21.15 2.97 8.81
CA ARG A 26 -20.31 1.82 9.17
C ARG A 26 -19.96 1.83 10.65
N SER A 27 -19.72 0.64 11.21
CA SER A 27 -19.21 0.53 12.57
C SER A 27 -17.72 0.91 12.62
N ARG A 28 -17.25 1.41 13.77
CA ARG A 28 -15.82 1.64 14.02
C ARG A 28 -14.98 0.40 13.72
N SER A 29 -15.47 -0.76 14.16
CA SER A 29 -14.80 -2.05 13.95
C SER A 29 -14.63 -2.37 12.47
N TRP A 30 -15.67 -2.12 11.66
CA TRP A 30 -15.59 -2.31 10.21
C TRP A 30 -14.54 -1.37 9.59
N LEU A 31 -14.54 -0.09 9.95
CA LEU A 31 -13.58 0.90 9.43
C LEU A 31 -12.13 0.55 9.80
N VAL A 32 -11.89 0.21 11.06
CA VAL A 32 -10.55 -0.19 11.54
C VAL A 32 -10.10 -1.49 10.88
N THR A 33 -10.98 -2.48 10.76
CA THR A 33 -10.65 -3.74 10.09
C THR A 33 -10.29 -3.48 8.64
N LYS A 34 -11.10 -2.70 7.92
CA LYS A 34 -10.87 -2.35 6.52
C LYS A 34 -9.55 -1.60 6.33
N ALA A 35 -9.26 -0.62 7.19
CA ALA A 35 -8.01 0.13 7.14
C ALA A 35 -6.79 -0.77 7.37
N VAL A 36 -6.88 -1.72 8.31
CA VAL A 36 -5.80 -2.68 8.58
C VAL A 36 -5.61 -3.65 7.42
N GLU A 37 -6.70 -4.18 6.85
CA GLU A 37 -6.66 -5.05 5.66
C GLU A 37 -5.97 -4.36 4.49
N ASP A 38 -6.40 -3.13 4.17
CA ASP A 38 -5.85 -2.37 3.06
C ASP A 38 -4.37 -2.01 3.29
N PHE A 39 -4.02 -1.63 4.53
CA PHE A 39 -2.63 -1.36 4.90
C PHE A 39 -1.75 -2.61 4.76
N VAL A 40 -2.17 -3.74 5.32
CA VAL A 40 -1.39 -4.98 5.27
C VAL A 40 -1.25 -5.47 3.82
N ALA A 41 -2.32 -5.45 3.03
CA ALA A 41 -2.28 -5.88 1.64
C ALA A 41 -1.31 -5.03 0.80
N LEU A 42 -1.35 -3.70 0.95
CA LEU A 42 -0.46 -2.79 0.25
C LEU A 42 1.01 -3.05 0.61
N ASN A 43 1.31 -3.11 1.91
CA ASN A 43 2.68 -3.27 2.39
C ASN A 43 3.24 -4.66 2.02
N ALA A 44 2.45 -5.73 2.15
CA ALA A 44 2.86 -7.07 1.75
C ALA A 44 3.18 -7.14 0.25
N TRP A 45 2.35 -6.52 -0.60
CA TRP A 45 2.63 -6.44 -2.03
C TRP A 45 3.92 -5.65 -2.31
N GLN A 46 4.12 -4.50 -1.67
CA GLN A 46 5.33 -3.69 -1.85
C GLN A 46 6.60 -4.44 -1.43
N MET A 47 6.58 -5.06 -0.26
CA MET A 47 7.70 -5.87 0.25
C MET A 47 8.03 -7.00 -0.72
N GLY A 48 7.02 -7.75 -1.18
CA GLY A 48 7.23 -8.82 -2.17
C GLY A 48 7.80 -8.30 -3.49
N LYS A 49 7.40 -7.10 -3.96
CA LYS A 49 7.97 -6.48 -5.16
C LYS A 49 9.43 -6.06 -4.96
N ILE A 50 9.78 -5.54 -3.78
CA ILE A 50 11.15 -5.17 -3.43
C ILE A 50 12.03 -6.43 -3.40
N GLU A 51 11.61 -7.46 -2.68
CA GLU A 51 12.34 -8.72 -2.57
C GLU A 51 12.55 -9.37 -3.95
N ALA A 52 11.50 -9.41 -4.79
CA ALA A 52 11.60 -9.93 -6.14
C ALA A 52 12.57 -9.10 -7.01
N GLY A 53 12.56 -7.77 -6.87
CA GLY A 53 13.47 -6.87 -7.58
C GLY A 53 14.93 -7.04 -7.16
N VAL A 54 15.18 -7.16 -5.86
CA VAL A 54 16.52 -7.46 -5.32
C VAL A 54 17.02 -8.81 -5.84
N ALA A 55 16.17 -9.85 -5.77
CA ALA A 55 16.55 -11.16 -6.27
C ALA A 55 16.82 -11.17 -7.79
N ALA A 56 16.10 -10.37 -8.58
CA ALA A 56 16.37 -10.21 -10.00
C ALA A 56 17.73 -9.52 -10.25
N ALA A 57 18.00 -8.44 -9.53
CA ALA A 57 19.27 -7.73 -9.57
C ALA A 57 20.46 -8.62 -9.19
N ASP A 58 20.33 -9.44 -8.14
CA ASP A 58 21.35 -10.39 -7.71
C ASP A 58 21.67 -11.46 -8.77
N ARG A 59 20.68 -11.78 -9.62
CA ARG A 59 20.85 -12.69 -10.78
C ARG A 59 21.31 -11.96 -12.04
N GLY A 60 21.55 -10.65 -11.99
CA GLY A 60 21.92 -9.84 -13.14
C GLY A 60 20.79 -9.60 -14.15
N ASP A 61 19.53 -9.83 -13.76
CA ASP A 61 18.34 -9.64 -14.61
C ASP A 61 17.98 -8.15 -14.72
N PHE A 62 18.83 -7.42 -15.42
CA PHE A 62 18.66 -6.01 -15.74
C PHE A 62 18.28 -5.81 -17.21
N ALA A 63 17.54 -4.74 -17.49
CA ALA A 63 17.31 -4.31 -18.86
C ALA A 63 18.63 -3.92 -19.54
N SER A 64 18.73 -4.23 -20.83
CA SER A 64 19.83 -3.75 -21.66
C SER A 64 19.72 -2.24 -21.94
N ASP A 65 20.85 -1.61 -22.31
CA ASP A 65 20.90 -0.19 -22.67
C ASP A 65 19.87 0.18 -23.75
N ALA A 66 19.70 -0.69 -24.74
CA ALA A 66 18.73 -0.49 -25.83
C ALA A 66 17.28 -0.48 -25.33
N GLU A 67 16.94 -1.31 -24.35
CA GLU A 67 15.62 -1.35 -23.74
C GLU A 67 15.34 -0.12 -22.89
N VAL A 68 16.34 0.33 -22.12
CA VAL A 68 16.27 1.58 -21.35
C VAL A 68 16.05 2.76 -22.28
N GLU A 69 16.78 2.85 -23.39
CA GLU A 69 16.65 3.94 -24.37
C GLU A 69 15.28 3.93 -25.07
N ARG A 70 14.74 2.75 -25.36
CA ARG A 70 13.38 2.61 -25.89
C ARG A 70 12.34 3.17 -24.91
N VAL A 71 12.45 2.88 -23.62
CA VAL A 71 11.52 3.39 -22.59
C VAL A 71 11.67 4.90 -22.45
N ARG A 72 12.90 5.43 -22.40
CA ARG A 72 13.16 6.88 -22.34
C ARG A 72 12.50 7.63 -23.49
N ARG A 73 12.66 7.17 -24.73
CA ARG A 73 12.02 7.81 -25.90
C ARG A 73 10.49 7.76 -25.84
N LYS A 74 9.91 6.68 -25.33
CA LYS A 74 8.45 6.54 -25.20
C LYS A 74 7.85 7.59 -24.25
N PHE A 75 8.56 7.92 -23.18
CA PHE A 75 8.09 8.82 -22.13
C PHE A 75 8.78 10.18 -22.11
N ALA A 76 9.64 10.48 -23.08
CA ALA A 76 10.14 11.83 -23.29
C ALA A 76 8.93 12.73 -23.55
N SER A 77 8.61 13.57 -22.57
CA SER A 77 7.58 14.61 -22.70
C SER A 77 7.86 15.38 -23.98
N ARG A 78 6.85 15.45 -24.88
CA ARG A 78 6.93 16.38 -26.00
C ARG A 78 7.00 17.80 -25.41
N PRO A 79 7.84 18.68 -25.97
CA PRO A 79 7.86 20.08 -25.57
C PRO A 79 6.49 20.74 -25.78
#